data_AF-A0AAU1B2V1-F1
#
_entry.id   AF-A0AAU1B2V1-F1
#
_cell.length_a   1.000
_cell.length_b   1.000
_cell.length_c   1.000
_cell.angle_alpha   90.00
_cell.angle_beta   90.00
_cell.angle_gamma   90.00
#
_symmetry.space_group_name_H-M   'P 1'
#
loop_
_entity.id
_entity.type
_entity.pdbx_description
1 polymer ?
#
loop_
_entity_poly.entity_id
_entity_poly.type
_entity_poly.pdbx_seq_one_letter_code
_entity_poly.pdbx_strand_id
1 'polypeptide(L)'
;MPDRRQPDPSTDDNPFAAPPEGRPDQPWQPRSGGDGGGRPGEDPGSGSTSGGPVRWDPTDPIQRRARYALLAGMWGFFFGIFGIPSVGLLLGALALYWGISGLRGKPAAADRSAADALSSGAPAAPAAQGGLAALGPAARPQRTAAIGGLVTASLAILLAMTSYGLQLAYKDFYVCRDDALTKSAELQCNNLLPDSVLGKVLKVQQ
;
A
#
# COMPACT_ATOMS: atom_id res chain seq x y z
N MET A 1 -56.09 -4.80 26.06
CA MET A 1 -54.79 -4.15 25.79
C MET A 1 -54.81 -2.77 26.41
N PRO A 2 -53.78 -2.33 27.18
CA PRO A 2 -52.37 -2.40 26.75
C PRO A 2 -51.31 -2.60 27.86
N ASP A 3 -50.27 -3.37 27.57
CA ASP A 3 -48.94 -3.18 28.18
C ASP A 3 -48.15 -2.22 27.27
N ARG A 4 -48.00 -0.95 27.67
CA ARG A 4 -46.96 -0.07 27.11
C ARG A 4 -45.69 -0.32 27.92
N ARG A 5 -44.80 -1.16 27.40
CA ARG A 5 -43.42 -1.28 27.91
C ARG A 5 -42.79 0.11 27.92
N GLN A 6 -42.42 0.59 29.10
CA GLN A 6 -41.53 1.74 29.23
C GLN A 6 -40.21 1.39 28.52
N PRO A 7 -39.67 2.27 27.65
CA PRO A 7 -38.38 2.02 27.02
C PRO A 7 -37.28 2.02 28.09
N ASP A 8 -36.45 0.98 28.09
CA ASP A 8 -35.28 0.87 28.95
C ASP A 8 -34.28 2.02 28.66
N PRO A 9 -33.67 2.64 29.69
CA PRO A 9 -32.72 3.74 29.55
C PRO A 9 -31.44 3.35 28.78
N SER A 10 -31.20 2.06 28.57
CA SER A 10 -30.11 1.55 27.73
C SER A 10 -30.34 1.75 26.23
N THR A 11 -31.57 2.05 25.82
CA THR A 11 -31.92 2.32 24.41
C THR A 11 -31.44 3.71 23.98
N ASP A 12 -31.32 4.65 24.93
CA ASP A 12 -30.85 6.02 24.68
C ASP A 12 -29.33 6.10 24.41
N ASP A 13 -28.59 5.06 24.80
CA ASP A 13 -27.15 4.90 24.52
C ASP A 13 -26.87 4.16 23.20
N ASN A 14 -27.92 3.76 22.45
CA ASN A 14 -27.74 3.12 21.15
C ASN A 14 -27.42 4.16 20.06
N PRO A 15 -26.24 4.11 19.42
CA PRO A 15 -25.82 5.09 18.42
C PRO A 15 -26.66 5.05 17.12
N PHE A 16 -27.53 4.06 16.96
CA PHE A 16 -28.45 3.90 15.83
C PHE A 16 -29.93 4.08 16.21
N ALA A 17 -30.24 4.46 17.45
CA ALA A 17 -31.62 4.74 17.84
C ALA A 17 -32.14 6.00 17.14
N ALA A 18 -33.42 5.96 16.73
CA ALA A 18 -34.10 7.14 16.21
C ALA A 18 -34.11 8.26 17.28
N PRO A 19 -33.96 9.54 16.88
CA PRO A 19 -34.06 10.64 17.83
C PRO A 19 -35.39 10.60 18.60
N PRO A 20 -35.40 10.97 19.89
CA PRO A 20 -36.63 11.01 20.67
C PRO A 20 -37.63 12.00 20.07
N GLU A 21 -38.91 11.60 20.06
CA GLU A 21 -40.00 12.37 19.46
C GLU A 21 -40.16 13.75 20.14
N GLY A 22 -40.32 14.82 19.37
CA GLY A 22 -40.57 16.18 19.87
C GLY A 22 -39.39 17.17 19.77
N ARG A 23 -38.26 16.78 19.16
CA ARG A 23 -37.19 17.75 18.80
C ARG A 23 -37.33 18.25 17.37
N PRO A 24 -36.95 19.51 17.09
CA PRO A 24 -36.84 20.01 15.72
C PRO A 24 -35.78 19.22 14.94
N ASP A 25 -36.06 18.97 13.66
CA ASP A 25 -35.16 18.24 12.76
C ASP A 25 -33.80 18.94 12.67
N GLN A 26 -32.73 18.21 13.01
CA GLN A 26 -31.36 18.69 12.88
C GLN A 26 -30.62 17.84 11.83
N PRO A 27 -29.69 18.45 11.06
CA PRO A 27 -28.82 17.68 10.18
C PRO A 27 -28.05 16.66 11.01
N TRP A 28 -27.96 15.43 10.50
CA TRP A 28 -27.31 14.32 11.19
C TRP A 28 -25.86 14.69 11.55
N GLN A 29 -25.54 14.61 12.84
CA GLN A 29 -24.18 14.80 13.37
C GLN A 29 -23.75 13.53 14.11
N PRO A 30 -22.52 13.02 13.89
CA PRO A 30 -22.01 11.86 14.62
C PRO A 30 -21.83 12.23 16.10
N ARG A 31 -22.58 11.57 17.00
CA ARG A 31 -22.36 11.72 18.45
C ARG A 31 -21.02 11.10 18.80
N SER A 32 -20.15 11.87 19.47
CA SER A 32 -18.90 11.36 20.03
C SER A 32 -19.24 10.19 20.96
N GLY A 33 -18.70 9.01 20.66
CA GLY A 33 -18.91 7.80 21.46
C GLY A 33 -18.61 8.06 22.93
N GLY A 34 -19.54 7.69 23.80
CA GLY A 34 -19.49 7.99 25.22
C GLY A 34 -18.39 7.22 25.93
N ASP A 35 -17.57 7.97 26.67
CA ASP A 35 -16.99 7.53 27.93
C ASP A 35 -17.70 8.33 29.04
N GLY A 36 -18.49 7.63 29.85
CA GLY A 36 -19.38 8.22 30.86
C GLY A 36 -18.67 8.73 32.11
N GLY A 37 -19.33 9.65 32.81
CA GLY A 37 -19.07 9.96 34.22
C GLY A 37 -18.83 11.44 34.50
N GLY A 38 -19.87 12.16 34.92
CA GLY A 38 -19.76 13.57 35.29
C GLY A 38 -18.94 13.84 36.55
N ARG A 39 -18.29 15.01 36.58
CA ARG A 39 -17.96 15.79 37.78
C ARG A 39 -17.90 17.28 37.41
N PRO A 40 -18.58 18.19 38.13
CA PRO A 40 -18.35 19.62 38.03
C PRO A 40 -17.24 20.01 39.03
N GLY A 41 -16.22 20.74 38.57
CA GLY A 41 -15.22 21.33 39.46
C GLY A 41 -13.89 21.69 38.78
N GLU A 42 -13.58 22.98 38.83
CA GLU A 42 -12.30 23.70 38.75
C GLU A 42 -11.26 23.49 37.61
N ASP A 43 -10.79 24.65 37.09
CA ASP A 43 -9.64 24.95 36.21
C ASP A 43 -8.24 24.47 36.72
N PRO A 44 -7.09 24.84 36.10
CA PRO A 44 -6.59 24.54 34.76
C PRO A 44 -5.22 23.82 34.88
N GLY A 45 -5.04 22.66 34.23
CA GLY A 45 -3.83 21.86 34.38
C GLY A 45 -3.32 21.31 33.06
N SER A 46 -2.32 21.98 32.49
CA SER A 46 -1.53 21.51 31.36
C SER A 46 -0.97 20.11 31.66
N GLY A 47 -1.38 19.11 30.87
CA GLY A 47 -0.91 17.74 30.97
C GLY A 47 -1.24 16.99 29.69
N SER A 48 -0.44 17.22 28.65
CA SER A 48 -0.50 16.54 27.37
C SER A 48 -0.19 15.05 27.52
N THR A 49 -1.19 14.24 27.84
CA THR A 49 -1.08 12.78 27.77
C THR A 49 -1.33 12.33 26.34
N SER A 50 -0.24 11.88 25.73
CA SER A 50 -0.13 11.08 24.52
C SER A 50 -1.32 10.15 24.23
N GLY A 51 -1.80 10.18 22.98
CA GLY A 51 -2.34 8.98 22.34
C GLY A 51 -3.84 8.92 22.08
N GLY A 52 -4.48 10.02 21.65
CA GLY A 52 -5.76 9.89 20.93
C GLY A 52 -5.58 9.11 19.62
N PRO A 53 -6.57 8.32 19.16
CA PRO A 53 -6.46 7.54 17.93
C PRO A 53 -6.12 8.49 16.78
N VAL A 54 -4.96 8.25 16.16
CA VAL A 54 -4.49 8.97 14.98
C VAL A 54 -5.59 8.94 13.91
N ARG A 55 -6.25 10.09 13.75
CA ARG A 55 -7.34 10.25 12.79
C ARG A 55 -6.79 10.05 11.38
N TRP A 56 -7.45 9.18 10.62
CA TRP A 56 -7.13 8.92 9.22
C TRP A 56 -7.30 10.21 8.41
N ASP A 57 -6.26 10.63 7.67
CA ASP A 57 -6.29 11.81 6.81
C ASP A 57 -6.24 11.38 5.33
N PRO A 58 -7.33 11.56 4.54
CA PRO A 58 -7.37 11.19 3.12
C PRO A 58 -6.40 11.99 2.23
N THR A 59 -5.87 13.10 2.72
CA THR A 59 -4.94 13.96 1.99
C THR A 59 -3.48 13.67 2.30
N ASP A 60 -3.17 12.75 3.22
CA ASP A 60 -1.78 12.40 3.52
C ASP A 60 -1.09 11.77 2.28
N PRO A 61 0.00 12.37 1.78
CA PRO A 61 0.74 11.84 0.64
C PRO A 61 1.21 10.40 0.86
N ILE A 62 1.60 10.00 2.08
CA ILE A 62 2.09 8.64 2.34
C ILE A 62 0.99 7.61 2.10
N GLN A 63 -0.22 7.92 2.54
CA GLN A 63 -1.35 7.02 2.40
C GLN A 63 -1.78 6.84 0.93
N ARG A 64 -1.68 7.89 0.11
CA ARG A 64 -1.96 7.81 -1.33
C ARG A 64 -0.93 6.96 -2.06
N ARG A 65 0.34 7.12 -1.73
CA ARG A 65 1.46 6.36 -2.32
C ARG A 65 1.33 4.86 -2.06
N ALA A 66 0.89 4.46 -0.87
CA ALA A 66 0.65 3.04 -0.56
C ALA A 66 -0.46 2.41 -1.44
N ARG A 67 -1.54 3.14 -1.69
CA ARG A 67 -2.63 2.69 -2.59
C ARG A 67 -2.18 2.62 -4.04
N TYR A 68 -1.43 3.63 -4.50
CA TYR A 68 -0.89 3.64 -5.85
C TYR A 68 0.13 2.52 -6.06
N ALA A 69 0.95 2.20 -5.07
CA ALA A 69 1.87 1.06 -5.13
C ALA A 69 1.14 -0.27 -5.31
N LEU A 70 0.04 -0.49 -4.56
CA LEU A 70 -0.76 -1.71 -4.69
C LEU A 70 -1.46 -1.80 -6.06
N LEU A 71 -2.09 -0.71 -6.52
CA LEU A 71 -2.76 -0.67 -7.83
C LEU A 71 -1.76 -0.86 -8.97
N ALA A 72 -0.63 -0.14 -8.95
CA ALA A 72 0.41 -0.26 -9.97
C ALA A 72 1.05 -1.65 -9.97
N GLY A 73 1.27 -2.26 -8.79
CA GLY A 73 1.81 -3.62 -8.68
C GLY A 73 0.85 -4.67 -9.22
N MET A 74 -0.44 -4.57 -8.87
CA MET A 74 -1.50 -5.45 -9.38
C MET A 74 -1.61 -5.38 -10.90
N TRP A 75 -1.71 -4.17 -11.47
CA TRP A 75 -1.81 -3.98 -12.91
C TRP A 75 -0.51 -4.33 -13.64
N GLY A 76 0.66 -4.01 -13.07
CA GLY A 76 1.96 -4.34 -13.64
C GLY A 76 2.17 -5.85 -13.76
N PHE A 77 1.80 -6.61 -12.72
CA PHE A 77 1.85 -8.06 -12.75
C PHE A 77 0.88 -8.64 -13.79
N PHE A 78 -0.35 -8.13 -13.85
CA PHE A 78 -1.33 -8.52 -14.87
C PHE A 78 -0.74 -8.35 -16.28
N PHE A 79 -0.32 -7.13 -16.66
CA PHE A 79 0.22 -6.91 -18.01
C PHE A 79 1.50 -7.71 -18.31
N GLY A 80 2.29 -8.02 -17.29
CA GLY A 80 3.43 -8.93 -17.42
C GLY A 80 3.04 -10.34 -17.85
N ILE A 81 1.92 -10.88 -17.34
CA ILE A 81 1.41 -12.22 -17.72
C ILE A 81 0.72 -12.18 -19.09
N PHE A 82 -0.05 -11.14 -19.39
CA PHE A 82 -0.85 -11.06 -20.63
C PHE A 82 -0.06 -10.69 -21.89
N GLY A 83 1.28 -10.72 -21.83
CA GLY A 83 2.13 -10.58 -23.02
C GLY A 83 2.54 -9.15 -23.36
N ILE A 84 2.40 -8.19 -22.44
CA ILE A 84 2.87 -6.81 -22.62
C ILE A 84 3.95 -6.50 -21.56
N PRO A 85 5.13 -7.12 -21.65
CA PRO A 85 6.16 -7.06 -20.60
C PRO A 85 6.71 -5.64 -20.39
N SER A 86 6.71 -4.78 -21.41
CA SER A 86 7.14 -3.38 -21.31
C SER A 86 6.27 -2.58 -20.34
N VAL A 87 4.95 -2.67 -20.50
CA VAL A 87 3.98 -2.01 -19.62
C VAL A 87 4.05 -2.60 -18.22
N GLY A 88 4.17 -3.93 -18.11
CA GLY A 88 4.36 -4.61 -16.83
C GLY A 88 5.62 -4.15 -16.08
N LEU A 89 6.73 -3.99 -16.79
CA LEU A 89 8.00 -3.51 -16.23
C LEU A 89 7.89 -2.06 -15.75
N LEU A 90 7.34 -1.16 -16.56
CA LEU A 90 7.16 0.25 -16.20
C LEU A 90 6.26 0.41 -14.96
N LEU A 91 5.14 -0.30 -14.92
CA LEU A 91 4.22 -0.30 -13.78
C LEU A 91 4.83 -0.96 -12.54
N GLY A 92 5.59 -2.04 -12.71
CA GLY A 92 6.32 -2.68 -11.62
C GLY A 92 7.38 -1.75 -11.02
N ALA A 93 8.15 -1.06 -11.85
CA ALA A 93 9.14 -0.07 -11.39
C ALA A 93 8.47 1.11 -10.65
N LEU A 94 7.34 1.60 -11.18
CA LEU A 94 6.54 2.64 -10.53
C LEU A 94 6.00 2.17 -9.16
N ALA A 95 5.52 0.93 -9.07
CA ALA A 95 5.04 0.33 -7.84
C ALA A 95 6.16 0.18 -6.79
N LEU A 96 7.36 -0.23 -7.20
CA LEU A 96 8.55 -0.24 -6.32
C LEU A 96 8.84 1.15 -5.78
N TYR A 97 8.87 2.18 -6.64
CA TYR A 97 9.14 3.55 -6.23
C TYR A 97 8.14 4.06 -5.19
N TRP A 98 6.84 3.91 -5.44
CA TRP A 98 5.80 4.36 -4.51
C TRP A 98 5.74 3.52 -3.23
N GLY A 99 5.97 2.21 -3.32
CA GLY A 99 6.02 1.32 -2.17
C GLY A 99 7.17 1.67 -1.23
N ILE A 100 8.39 1.84 -1.78
CA ILE A 100 9.58 2.25 -1.02
C ILE A 100 9.39 3.67 -0.47
N SER A 101 8.87 4.60 -1.27
CA SER A 101 8.64 5.99 -0.85
C SER A 101 7.57 6.10 0.24
N GLY A 102 6.54 5.25 0.24
CA GLY A 102 5.53 5.20 1.31
C GLY A 102 6.09 4.59 2.60
N LEU A 103 6.96 3.58 2.49
CA LEU A 103 7.61 2.97 3.65
C LEU A 103 8.68 3.87 4.28
N ARG A 104 9.38 4.69 3.47
CA ARG A 104 10.47 5.58 3.92
C ARG A 104 10.04 7.03 4.19
N GLY A 105 8.88 7.45 3.69
CA GLY A 105 8.45 8.86 3.74
C GLY A 105 8.15 9.36 5.16
N LYS A 106 8.44 10.62 5.47
CA LYS A 106 8.07 11.24 6.75
C LYS A 106 6.59 11.68 6.70
N PRO A 107 5.72 11.32 7.66
CA PRO A 107 4.33 11.78 7.64
C PRO A 107 4.27 13.29 7.81
N ALA A 108 3.38 13.96 7.06
CA ALA A 108 3.26 15.42 7.05
C ALA A 108 2.94 16.04 8.43
N ALA A 109 2.37 15.25 9.35
CA ALA A 109 2.18 15.64 10.74
C ALA A 109 3.52 15.86 11.47
N ALA A 110 4.55 15.07 11.17
CA ALA A 110 5.89 15.23 11.74
C ALA A 110 6.60 16.48 11.21
N ASP A 111 6.30 16.90 9.98
CA ASP A 111 6.82 18.15 9.41
C ASP A 111 6.15 19.38 10.04
N ARG A 112 4.83 19.32 10.31
CA ARG A 112 4.11 20.36 11.07
C ARG A 112 4.60 20.45 12.52
N SER A 113 4.74 19.32 13.22
CA SER A 113 5.28 19.31 14.59
C SER A 113 6.73 19.78 14.67
N ALA A 114 7.55 19.53 13.63
CA ALA A 114 8.90 20.06 13.55
C ALA A 114 8.93 21.56 13.28
N ALA A 115 8.03 22.08 12.43
CA ALA A 115 7.87 23.52 12.20
C ALA A 115 7.36 24.25 13.45
N ASP A 116 6.40 23.67 14.17
CA ASP A 116 5.88 24.20 15.43
C ASP A 116 6.93 24.15 16.56
N ALA A 117 7.76 23.10 16.62
CA ALA A 117 8.88 23.00 17.56
C ALA A 117 10.00 24.01 17.28
N LEU A 118 10.29 24.28 15.99
CA LEU A 118 11.25 25.30 15.57
C LEU A 118 10.76 26.73 15.90
N SER A 119 9.44 26.95 15.86
CA SER A 119 8.81 28.22 16.23
C SER A 119 8.71 28.43 17.75
N SER A 120 8.57 27.35 18.53
CA SER A 120 8.39 27.40 20.00
C SER A 120 9.67 27.24 20.82
N GLY A 121 10.83 26.98 20.19
CA GLY A 121 12.11 26.78 20.89
C GLY A 121 12.17 25.52 21.76
N ALA A 122 11.23 24.58 21.57
CA ALA A 122 11.15 23.35 22.35
C ALA A 122 12.25 22.35 21.91
N PRO A 123 12.86 21.57 22.84
CA PRO A 123 13.88 20.60 22.48
C PRO A 123 13.33 19.55 21.52
N ALA A 124 14.11 19.23 20.48
CA ALA A 124 13.71 18.29 19.45
C ALA A 124 13.45 16.90 20.05
N ALA A 125 12.19 16.47 20.03
CA ALA A 125 11.83 15.10 20.37
C ALA A 125 12.56 14.12 19.44
N PRO A 126 12.98 12.93 19.94
CA PRO A 126 13.75 11.98 19.16
C PRO A 126 13.00 11.64 17.87
N ALA A 127 13.75 11.51 16.77
CA ALA A 127 13.22 11.26 15.43
C ALA A 127 12.25 10.06 15.47
N ALA A 128 10.94 10.36 15.52
CA ALA A 128 9.90 9.35 15.43
C ALA A 128 10.15 8.50 14.18
N GLN A 129 10.10 7.17 14.33
CA GLN A 129 10.35 6.22 13.25
C GLN A 129 9.63 6.67 11.97
N GLY A 130 10.40 7.13 10.98
CA GLY A 130 9.85 7.64 9.73
C GLY A 130 9.10 6.56 8.95
N GLY A 131 8.15 6.97 8.11
CA GLY A 131 7.34 6.06 7.30
C GLY A 131 5.92 5.89 7.83
N LEU A 132 5.25 4.90 7.22
CA LEU A 132 4.05 4.25 7.76
C LEU A 132 4.26 3.70 9.20
N ALA A 133 5.50 3.68 9.69
CA ALA A 133 5.91 3.36 11.07
C ALA A 133 5.32 4.35 12.10
N ALA A 134 5.44 5.65 11.83
CA ALA A 134 5.03 6.73 12.73
C ALA A 134 3.51 6.85 12.95
N LEU A 135 2.71 6.30 12.05
CA LEU A 135 1.24 6.30 12.14
C LEU A 135 0.67 5.23 13.08
N GLY A 136 1.52 4.45 13.75
CA GLY A 136 1.08 3.47 14.76
C GLY A 136 0.11 2.40 14.20
N PRO A 137 -0.85 1.91 15.02
CA PRO A 137 -1.80 0.88 14.61
C PRO A 137 -2.69 1.27 13.41
N ALA A 138 -2.97 2.57 13.22
CA ALA A 138 -3.81 3.08 12.14
C ALA A 138 -3.20 2.91 10.74
N ALA A 139 -1.89 2.67 10.65
CA ALA A 139 -1.22 2.39 9.37
C ALA A 139 -1.19 0.91 8.95
N ARG A 140 -1.67 -0.04 9.78
CA ARG A 140 -1.70 -1.47 9.44
C ARG A 140 -2.26 -1.78 8.03
N PRO A 141 -3.45 -1.27 7.62
CA PRO A 141 -3.99 -1.56 6.29
C PRO A 141 -3.17 -0.93 5.15
N GLN A 142 -2.46 0.16 5.42
CA GLN A 142 -1.62 0.82 4.41
C GLN A 142 -0.25 0.14 4.29
N ARG A 143 0.27 -0.42 5.39
CA ARG A 143 1.50 -1.25 5.35
C ARG A 143 1.26 -2.54 4.57
N THR A 144 0.15 -3.23 4.80
CA THR A 144 -0.18 -4.44 4.02
C THR A 144 -0.34 -4.12 2.55
N ALA A 145 -0.96 -2.98 2.20
CA ALA A 145 -1.07 -2.53 0.82
C ALA A 145 0.31 -2.24 0.17
N ALA A 146 1.19 -1.51 0.87
CA ALA A 146 2.53 -1.20 0.37
C ALA A 146 3.38 -2.48 0.18
N ILE A 147 3.34 -3.40 1.14
CA ILE A 147 4.07 -4.67 1.06
C ILE A 147 3.51 -5.54 -0.08
N GLY A 148 2.18 -5.65 -0.19
CA GLY A 148 1.53 -6.39 -1.29
C GLY A 148 1.89 -5.82 -2.66
N GLY A 149 1.95 -4.49 -2.79
CA GLY A 149 2.43 -3.81 -3.99
C GLY A 149 3.90 -4.12 -4.31
N LEU A 150 4.79 -4.16 -3.31
CA LEU A 150 6.20 -4.48 -3.52
C LEU A 150 6.42 -5.94 -3.96
N VAL A 151 5.71 -6.88 -3.33
CA VAL A 151 5.80 -8.30 -3.68
C VAL A 151 5.32 -8.50 -5.11
N THR A 152 4.14 -7.99 -5.47
CA THR A 152 3.61 -8.10 -6.84
C THR A 152 4.48 -7.38 -7.87
N ALA A 153 5.05 -6.22 -7.54
CA ALA A 153 5.98 -5.49 -8.40
C ALA A 153 7.27 -6.28 -8.67
N SER A 154 7.85 -6.90 -7.64
CA SER A 154 9.06 -7.71 -7.80
C SER A 154 8.83 -8.90 -8.73
N LEU A 155 7.69 -9.57 -8.59
CA LEU A 155 7.31 -10.68 -9.47
C LEU A 155 7.06 -10.21 -10.91
N ALA A 156 6.39 -9.08 -11.10
CA ALA A 156 6.17 -8.48 -12.43
C ALA A 156 7.51 -8.16 -13.14
N ILE A 157 8.46 -7.58 -12.42
CA ILE A 157 9.78 -7.23 -12.95
C ILE A 157 10.57 -8.49 -13.30
N LEU A 158 10.54 -9.54 -12.47
CA LEU A 158 11.21 -10.81 -12.76
C LEU A 158 10.64 -11.48 -14.01
N LEU A 159 9.32 -11.50 -14.16
CA LEU A 159 8.66 -12.01 -15.38
C LEU A 159 9.08 -11.22 -16.61
N ALA A 160 9.07 -9.89 -16.54
CA ALA A 160 9.50 -9.04 -17.65
C ALA A 160 10.98 -9.27 -18.00
N MET A 161 11.87 -9.29 -17.02
CA MET A 161 13.30 -9.58 -17.23
C MET A 161 13.52 -10.96 -17.85
N THR A 162 12.79 -11.97 -17.39
CA THR A 162 12.86 -13.33 -17.96
C THR A 162 12.41 -13.32 -19.42
N SER A 163 11.31 -12.64 -19.74
CA SER A 163 10.79 -12.55 -21.11
C SER A 163 11.76 -11.87 -22.08
N TYR A 164 12.35 -10.73 -21.67
CA TYR A 164 13.36 -10.05 -22.48
C TYR A 164 14.67 -10.83 -22.58
N GLY A 165 15.06 -11.54 -21.51
CA GLY A 165 16.22 -12.42 -21.53
C GLY A 165 16.07 -13.56 -22.55
N LEU A 166 14.88 -14.18 -22.61
CA LEU A 166 14.54 -15.19 -23.63
C LEU A 166 14.60 -14.61 -25.05
N GLN A 167 14.03 -13.43 -25.27
CA GLN A 167 14.08 -12.78 -26.59
C GLN A 167 15.52 -12.50 -27.03
N LEU A 168 16.36 -12.01 -26.12
CA LEU A 168 17.75 -11.69 -26.43
C LEU A 168 18.57 -12.97 -26.70
N ALA A 169 18.38 -14.01 -25.90
CA ALA A 169 19.11 -15.27 -26.04
C ALA A 169 18.71 -16.05 -27.30
N TYR A 170 17.46 -15.95 -27.74
CA TYR A 170 16.96 -16.65 -28.94
C TYR A 170 16.99 -15.79 -30.21
N LYS A 171 17.31 -14.49 -30.11
CA LYS A 171 17.37 -13.56 -31.25
C LYS A 171 18.21 -14.11 -32.39
N ASP A 172 19.43 -14.57 -32.10
CA ASP A 172 20.38 -14.98 -33.13
C ASP A 172 19.93 -16.26 -33.85
N PHE A 173 19.27 -17.16 -33.13
CA PHE A 173 18.61 -18.32 -33.72
C PHE A 173 17.49 -17.90 -34.67
N TYR A 174 16.59 -17.00 -34.23
CA TYR A 174 15.46 -16.57 -35.06
C TYR A 174 15.91 -15.76 -36.29
N VAL A 175 16.87 -14.85 -36.13
CA VAL A 175 17.44 -14.09 -37.25
C VAL A 175 18.12 -15.02 -38.26
N CYS A 176 18.94 -15.97 -37.80
CA CYS A 176 19.58 -16.96 -38.69
C CYS A 176 18.56 -17.79 -39.46
N ARG A 177 17.51 -18.25 -38.77
CA ARG A 177 16.46 -19.07 -39.38
C ARG A 177 15.63 -18.28 -40.40
N ASP A 178 15.36 -17.01 -40.13
CA ASP A 178 14.58 -16.15 -41.02
C ASP A 178 15.40 -15.72 -42.27
N ASP A 179 16.73 -15.61 -42.16
CA ASP A 179 17.64 -15.32 -43.28
C ASP A 179 18.09 -16.58 -44.07
N ALA A 180 17.77 -17.79 -43.61
CA ALA A 180 18.21 -19.03 -44.23
C ALA A 180 17.49 -19.32 -45.57
N LEU A 181 18.25 -19.33 -46.67
CA LEU A 181 17.73 -19.62 -48.01
C LEU A 181 17.57 -21.13 -48.30
N THR A 182 18.19 -22.01 -47.49
CA THR A 182 18.21 -23.46 -47.71
C THR A 182 17.99 -24.26 -46.43
N LYS A 183 17.46 -25.49 -46.56
CA LYS A 183 17.22 -26.39 -45.42
C LYS A 183 18.50 -26.85 -44.72
N SER A 184 19.63 -26.88 -45.42
CA SER A 184 20.93 -27.16 -44.80
C SER A 184 21.43 -26.00 -43.94
N ALA A 185 21.23 -24.75 -44.38
CA ALA A 185 21.55 -23.57 -43.58
C ALA A 185 20.64 -23.46 -42.34
N GLU A 186 19.35 -23.76 -42.48
CA GLU A 186 18.40 -23.79 -41.36
C GLU A 186 18.85 -24.78 -40.26
N LEU A 187 19.34 -25.96 -40.63
CA LEU A 187 19.87 -26.93 -39.66
C LEU A 187 21.14 -26.45 -38.96
N GLN A 188 21.99 -25.68 -39.63
CA GLN A 188 23.18 -25.09 -39.00
C GLN A 188 22.83 -24.01 -37.97
N CYS A 189 21.68 -23.32 -38.12
CA CYS A 189 21.21 -22.35 -37.12
C CYS A 189 20.92 -22.99 -35.76
N ASN A 190 20.67 -24.30 -35.68
CA ASN A 190 20.47 -24.99 -34.39
C ASN A 190 21.70 -24.93 -33.46
N ASN A 191 22.89 -24.66 -34.00
CA ASN A 191 24.11 -24.46 -33.21
C ASN A 191 24.13 -23.12 -32.45
N LEU A 192 23.21 -22.19 -32.77
CA LEU A 192 23.06 -20.90 -32.09
C LEU A 192 22.08 -20.97 -30.90
N LEU A 193 21.47 -22.13 -30.63
CA LEU A 193 20.66 -22.27 -29.42
C LEU A 193 21.56 -22.16 -28.20
N PRO A 194 21.18 -21.35 -27.19
CA PRO A 194 21.90 -21.32 -25.94
C PRO A 194 21.88 -22.71 -25.29
N ASP A 195 23.05 -23.19 -24.85
CA ASP A 195 23.16 -24.36 -23.99
C ASP A 195 22.19 -24.20 -22.82
N SER A 196 21.25 -25.14 -22.66
CA SER A 196 20.28 -25.07 -21.57
C SER A 196 21.00 -25.14 -20.22
N VAL A 197 21.09 -24.00 -19.54
CA VAL A 197 21.55 -23.89 -18.15
C VAL A 197 20.73 -24.82 -17.25
N LEU A 198 19.44 -25.00 -17.55
CA LEU A 198 18.57 -25.96 -16.89
C LEU A 198 19.04 -27.42 -17.09
N GLY A 199 19.51 -27.77 -18.29
CA GLY A 199 20.09 -29.08 -18.58
C GLY A 199 21.42 -29.31 -17.86
N LYS A 200 22.25 -28.27 -17.72
CA LYS A 200 23.49 -28.33 -16.91
C LYS A 200 23.20 -28.44 -15.41
N VAL A 201 22.21 -27.70 -14.89
CA VAL A 201 21.81 -27.74 -13.47
C VAL A 201 21.12 -29.07 -13.12
N LEU A 202 20.27 -29.61 -13.99
CA LEU A 202 19.63 -30.92 -13.80
C LEU A 202 20.62 -32.09 -13.98
N LYS A 203 21.70 -31.93 -14.77
CA LYS A 203 22.76 -32.96 -14.91
C LYS A 203 23.65 -33.12 -13.69
N VAL A 204 23.70 -32.14 -12.79
CA VAL A 204 24.50 -32.23 -11.54
C VAL A 204 23.78 -33.07 -10.47
N GLN A 205 22.58 -33.58 -10.75
CA GLN A 205 21.79 -34.45 -9.87
C GLN A 205 21.85 -35.94 -10.25
N GLN A 206 22.81 -36.38 -11.08
CA GLN A 206 23.04 -37.81 -11.36
C GLN A 206 24.46 -38.23 -11.02
#